data_AF-A0AA95K423-F1
#
_entry.id   AF-A0AA95K423-F1
#
_cell.length_a   1.000
_cell.length_b   1.000
_cell.length_c   1.000
_cell.angle_alpha   90.00
_cell.angle_beta   90.00
_cell.angle_gamma   90.00
#
_symmetry.space_group_name_H-M   'P 1'
#
loop_
_entity.id
_entity.type
_entity.pdbx_description
1 polymer ?
#
loop_
_entity_poly.entity_id
_entity_poly.type
_entity_poly.pdbx_seq_one_letter_code
_entity_poly.pdbx_strand_id
1 'polypeptide(L)'
;MKCRHAKNADLENVSNILASAFSEEPVHKLIFPGRDRDSLIDVLRNFFRIYVNLASKYGGIPLTENDAGALVYFRSESMAMPKEELTKIDS
;
A
#
# COMPACT_ATOMS: atom_id res chain seq x y z
N MET A 1 -8.72 20.21 -1.29
CA MET A 1 -9.24 18.92 -0.79
C MET A 1 -8.75 18.74 0.63
N LYS A 2 -9.60 18.34 1.59
CA LYS A 2 -9.17 18.08 2.97
C LYS A 2 -8.82 16.60 3.13
N CYS A 3 -7.82 16.33 3.95
CA CYS A 3 -7.36 14.97 4.26
C CYS A 3 -7.38 14.75 5.77
N ARG A 4 -7.70 13.54 6.18
CA ARG A 4 -7.62 13.04 7.55
C ARG A 4 -6.72 11.82 7.60
N HIS A 5 -6.22 11.46 8.78
CA HIS A 5 -5.60 10.15 8.93
C HIS A 5 -6.69 9.06 8.90
N ALA A 6 -6.40 7.97 8.20
CA ALA A 6 -7.24 6.78 8.20
C ALA A 6 -7.28 6.16 9.60
N LYS A 7 -8.46 5.67 9.98
CA LYS A 7 -8.72 4.86 11.17
C LYS A 7 -8.72 3.38 10.77
N ASN A 8 -8.71 2.49 11.76
CA ASN A 8 -8.76 1.04 11.52
C ASN A 8 -9.96 0.62 10.65
N ALA A 9 -11.11 1.26 10.82
CA ALA A 9 -12.31 0.99 10.02
C ALA A 9 -12.15 1.38 8.54
N ASP A 10 -11.19 2.25 8.20
CA ASP A 10 -10.97 2.73 6.83
C ASP A 10 -9.98 1.85 6.05
N LEU A 11 -9.22 0.97 6.70
CA LEU A 11 -8.08 0.27 6.07
C LEU A 11 -8.50 -0.64 4.90
N GLU A 12 -9.66 -1.28 5.01
CA GLU A 12 -10.22 -2.07 3.91
C GLU A 12 -10.57 -1.18 2.72
N ASN A 13 -11.19 -0.01 2.98
CA ASN A 13 -11.53 0.95 1.94
C ASN A 13 -10.27 1.53 1.27
N VAL A 14 -9.24 1.85 2.05
CA VAL A 14 -7.94 2.28 1.52
C VAL A 14 -7.37 1.23 0.56
N SER A 15 -7.43 -0.05 0.92
CA SER A 15 -6.96 -1.14 0.07
C SER A 15 -7.77 -1.22 -1.24
N ASN A 16 -9.07 -0.95 -1.21
CA ASN A 16 -9.93 -0.87 -2.40
C ASN A 16 -9.56 0.29 -3.32
N ILE A 17 -9.34 1.48 -2.75
CA ILE A 17 -8.93 2.68 -3.49
C ILE A 17 -7.62 2.41 -4.25
N LEU A 18 -6.62 1.86 -3.55
CA LEU A 18 -5.33 1.53 -4.16
C LEU A 18 -5.49 0.45 -5.23
N ALA A 19 -6.18 -0.65 -4.94
CA ALA A 19 -6.38 -1.71 -5.93
C ALA A 19 -7.04 -1.22 -7.23
N SER A 20 -8.06 -0.38 -7.09
CA SER A 20 -8.76 0.19 -8.24
C SER A 20 -7.85 1.15 -9.03
N ALA A 21 -7.13 2.04 -8.34
CA ALA A 21 -6.25 3.02 -8.98
C ALA A 21 -5.08 2.36 -9.73
N PHE A 22 -4.52 1.29 -9.17
CA PHE A 22 -3.31 0.64 -9.70
C PHE A 22 -3.60 -0.55 -10.62
N SER A 23 -4.87 -0.94 -10.81
CA SER A 23 -5.27 -2.09 -11.65
C SER A 23 -4.90 -1.94 -13.13
N GLU A 24 -4.82 -0.70 -13.62
CA GLU A 24 -4.45 -0.43 -15.01
C GLU A 24 -2.95 -0.22 -15.23
N GLU A 25 -2.17 -0.12 -14.15
CA GLU A 25 -0.75 0.18 -14.21
C GLU A 25 0.05 -0.99 -14.81
N PRO A 26 0.91 -0.73 -15.82
CA PRO A 26 1.66 -1.77 -16.53
C PRO A 26 2.48 -2.67 -15.61
N VAL A 27 3.05 -2.11 -14.54
CA VAL A 27 3.88 -2.85 -13.58
C VAL A 27 3.11 -3.97 -12.90
N HIS A 28 1.85 -3.75 -12.52
CA HIS A 28 1.04 -4.76 -11.84
C HIS A 28 0.55 -5.83 -12.80
N LYS A 29 0.25 -5.47 -14.06
CA LYS A 29 -0.05 -6.42 -15.13
C LYS A 29 1.14 -7.32 -15.46
N LEU A 30 2.37 -6.80 -15.33
CA LEU A 30 3.59 -7.57 -15.50
C LEU A 30 3.85 -8.53 -14.32
N ILE A 31 3.65 -8.07 -13.08
CA ILE A 31 3.84 -8.88 -11.87
C ILE A 31 2.79 -10.01 -11.78
N PHE A 32 1.55 -9.74 -12.20
CA PHE A 32 0.43 -10.68 -12.15
C PHE A 32 -0.13 -10.96 -13.55
N PRO A 33 0.62 -11.65 -14.42
CA PRO A 33 0.24 -11.83 -15.83
C PRO A 33 -0.99 -12.73 -15.99
N GLY A 34 -1.73 -12.53 -17.08
CA GLY A 34 -2.84 -13.40 -17.50
C GLY A 34 -4.14 -13.24 -16.71
N ARG A 35 -4.23 -12.25 -15.82
CA ARG A 35 -5.46 -11.91 -15.09
C ARG A 35 -6.28 -10.88 -15.84
N ASP A 36 -7.59 -11.07 -15.87
CA ASP A 36 -8.52 -9.99 -16.21
C ASP A 36 -8.52 -8.90 -15.13
N ARG A 37 -9.15 -7.77 -15.44
CA ARG A 37 -9.15 -6.58 -14.59
C ARG A 37 -9.75 -6.85 -13.21
N ASP A 38 -10.88 -7.55 -13.12
CA ASP A 38 -11.58 -7.77 -11.86
C ASP A 38 -10.80 -8.75 -10.98
N SER A 39 -10.26 -9.82 -11.58
CA SER A 39 -9.34 -10.74 -10.89
C SER A 39 -8.07 -10.03 -10.39
N LEU A 40 -7.53 -9.10 -11.18
CA LEU A 40 -6.35 -8.32 -10.79
C LEU A 40 -6.66 -7.37 -9.63
N ILE A 41 -7.82 -6.72 -9.63
CA ILE A 41 -8.25 -5.85 -8.51
C ILE A 41 -8.31 -6.64 -7.21
N ASP A 42 -8.85 -7.86 -7.21
CA ASP A 42 -8.93 -8.69 -6.00
C ASP A 42 -7.54 -9.09 -5.47
N VAL A 43 -6.61 -9.39 -6.38
CA VAL A 43 -5.21 -9.65 -6.01
C VAL A 43 -4.55 -8.40 -5.44
N LEU A 44 -4.73 -7.25 -6.10
CA LEU A 44 -4.16 -5.98 -5.67
C LEU A 44 -4.72 -5.51 -4.33
N ARG A 45 -6.00 -5.77 -4.04
CA ARG A 45 -6.60 -5.48 -2.73
C ARG A 45 -5.84 -6.20 -1.62
N ASN A 46 -5.57 -7.49 -1.81
CA ASN A 46 -4.81 -8.29 -0.86
C ASN A 46 -3.33 -7.86 -0.78
N PHE A 47 -2.73 -7.54 -1.92
CA PHE A 47 -1.36 -7.04 -2.00
C PHE A 47 -1.19 -5.73 -1.23
N PHE A 48 -2.03 -4.73 -1.49
CA PHE A 48 -1.98 -3.44 -0.80
C PHE A 48 -2.36 -3.54 0.67
N ARG A 49 -3.25 -4.46 1.06
CA ARG A 49 -3.59 -4.69 2.47
C ARG A 49 -2.35 -4.95 3.33
N ILE A 50 -1.31 -5.61 2.79
CA ILE A 50 -0.05 -5.83 3.50
C ILE A 50 0.62 -4.49 3.82
N TYR A 51 0.79 -3.63 2.82
CA TYR A 51 1.43 -2.32 2.97
C TYR A 51 0.61 -1.36 3.83
N VAL A 52 -0.71 -1.38 3.69
CA VAL A 52 -1.65 -0.60 4.53
C VAL A 52 -1.54 -1.02 5.99
N ASN A 53 -1.50 -2.33 6.28
CA ASN A 53 -1.33 -2.83 7.64
C ASN A 53 0.05 -2.52 8.24
N LEU A 54 1.10 -2.49 7.42
CA LEU A 54 2.42 -2.07 7.87
C LEU A 54 2.46 -0.55 8.13
N ALA A 55 1.89 0.24 7.23
CA ALA A 55 1.89 1.70 7.33
C ALA A 55 1.06 2.20 8.52
N SER A 56 0.01 1.49 8.92
CA SER A 56 -0.75 1.85 10.14
C SER A 56 0.07 1.76 11.43
N LYS A 57 1.16 0.98 11.42
CA LYS A 57 2.09 0.83 12.57
C LYS A 57 3.34 1.68 12.40
N TYR A 58 3.91 1.66 11.20
CA TYR A 58 5.26 2.16 10.90
C TYR A 58 5.25 3.44 10.08
N GLY A 59 4.09 4.03 9.84
CA GLY A 59 3.90 5.07 8.84
C GLY A 59 2.68 5.94 9.10
N GLY A 60 2.01 6.31 8.02
CA GLY A 60 0.73 6.99 8.06
C GLY A 60 -0.05 6.81 6.77
N ILE A 61 -1.36 7.05 6.87
CA ILE A 61 -2.30 6.87 5.76
C ILE A 61 -3.23 8.08 5.67
N PRO A 62 -2.82 9.18 5.00
CA PRO A 62 -3.72 10.27 4.70
C PRO A 62 -4.78 9.82 3.70
N LEU A 63 -6.04 9.98 4.09
CA LEU A 63 -7.23 9.67 3.32
C LEU A 63 -8.02 10.96 3.08
N THR A 64 -8.46 11.16 1.86
CA THR A 64 -9.28 12.31 1.48
C THR A 64 -10.65 12.20 2.14
N GLU A 65 -11.26 13.30 2.61
CA GLU A 65 -12.53 13.22 3.36
C GLU A 65 -13.71 12.57 2.61
N ASN A 66 -13.68 12.56 1.27
CA ASN A 66 -14.65 11.91 0.40
C ASN A 66 -14.20 10.51 -0.08
N ASP A 67 -13.12 9.96 0.51
CA ASP A 67 -12.54 8.66 0.19
C ASP A 67 -12.19 8.47 -1.31
N ALA A 68 -11.92 9.55 -2.03
CA ALA A 68 -11.55 9.52 -3.45
C ALA A 68 -10.07 9.14 -3.67
N GLY A 69 -9.22 9.26 -2.66
CA GLY A 69 -7.80 8.94 -2.76
C GLY A 69 -7.14 8.68 -1.41
N ALA A 70 -6.08 7.89 -1.44
CA ALA A 70 -5.28 7.58 -0.26
C ALA A 70 -3.79 7.69 -0.59
N LEU A 71 -3.01 8.16 0.38
CA LEU A 71 -1.56 8.07 0.38
C LEU A 71 -1.14 7.06 1.44
N VAL A 72 -0.20 6.18 1.13
CA VAL A 72 0.42 5.26 2.09
C VAL A 72 1.90 5.57 2.14
N TYR A 73 2.42 5.88 3.31
CA TYR A 73 3.84 6.15 3.51
C TYR A 73 4.37 5.46 4.76
N PHE A 74 5.68 5.22 4.77
CA PHE A 74 6.42 4.69 5.91
C PHE A 74 7.31 5.80 6.49
N ARG A 75 7.44 5.84 7.82
CA ARG A 75 8.37 6.75 8.49
C ARG A 75 9.80 6.25 8.27
N SER A 76 10.73 7.16 8.02
CA SER A 76 12.14 6.86 7.79
C SER A 76 12.75 6.01 8.90
N GLU A 77 12.41 6.30 10.16
CA GLU A 77 12.96 5.59 11.32
C GLU A 77 12.48 4.13 11.39
N SER A 78 11.31 3.83 10.83
CA SER A 78 10.76 2.46 10.80
C SER A 78 11.27 1.64 9.61
N MET A 79 11.92 2.28 8.64
CA MET A 79 12.53 1.64 7.47
C MET A 79 14.06 1.52 7.62
N ALA A 80 14.62 2.02 8.72
CA ALA A 80 16.04 1.89 9.00
C ALA A 80 16.36 0.42 9.29
N MET A 81 17.09 -0.23 8.37
CA MET A 81 17.65 -1.55 8.64
C MET A 81 18.66 -1.44 9.79
N PRO A 82 18.63 -2.33 10.78
CA PRO A 82 19.70 -2.42 11.77
C PRO A 82 21.04 -2.55 11.04
N LYS A 83 22.07 -1.82 11.50
CA LYS A 83 23.42 -1.85 10.88
C LYS A 83 23.99 -3.28 10.75
N GLU A 84 23.54 -4.19 11.61
CA GLU A 84 23.91 -5.61 11.66
C GLU A 84 23.36 -6.45 10.51
N GLU A 85 22.33 -5.98 9.80
CA GLU A 85 21.77 -6.68 8.62
C GLU A 85 22.42 -6.21 7.31
N LEU A 86 22.94 -4.99 7.26
CA LEU A 86 23.66 -4.45 6.10
C LEU A 86 24.99 -5.19 5.84
N THR A 87 25.67 -5.65 6.90
CA THR A 87 26.96 -6.36 6.79
C THR A 87 26.84 -7.78 6.22
N LYS A 88 25.64 -8.34 6.06
CA LYS A 88 25.41 -9.69 5.50
C LYS A 88 25.19 -9.71 3.99
N ILE A 89 25.03 -8.55 3.36
CA ILE A 89 24.75 -8.44 1.92
C ILE A 89 26.06 -8.31 1.12
N ASP A 90 27.13 -7.80 1.73
CA ASP A 90 28.44 -7.60 1.12
C ASP A 90 29.47 -8.71 1.46
N SER A 91 29.02 -9.89 1.90
CA SER A 91 29.86 -11.05 2.23
C SER A 91 29.65 -12.22 1.28
#